data_AF-A0A382AR24-F1
#
_entry.id   AF-A0A382AR24-F1
#
_cell.length_a   1.000
_cell.length_b   1.000
_cell.length_c   1.000
_cell.angle_alpha   90.00
_cell.angle_beta   90.00
_cell.angle_gamma   90.00
#
_symmetry.space_group_name_H-M   'P 1'
#
loop_
_entity.id
_entity.type
_entity.pdbx_description
1 polymer ?
#
loop_
_entity_poly.entity_id
_entity_poly.type
_entity_poly.pdbx_seq_one_letter_code
_entity_poly.pdbx_strand_id
1 'polypeptide(L)'
;MDDFDDDEWAEMQTKYVAHIITEIPKIKAALNSKDYQALMIFGHNIKGSGGMYGFDDITDFGFKIETSAKAEDLNSLEEFVGELEKNINAKKPK
;
A
#
# COMPACT_ATOMS: atom_id res chain seq x y z
N MET A 1 12.65 -7.64 -19.90
CA MET A 1 11.35 -8.31 -19.86
C MET A 1 10.60 -7.76 -21.05
N ASP A 2 10.42 -8.57 -22.08
CA ASP A 2 10.00 -8.18 -23.43
C ASP A 2 8.75 -9.00 -23.83
N ASP A 3 7.83 -9.20 -22.87
CA ASP A 3 6.72 -10.15 -22.96
C ASP A 3 5.34 -9.54 -22.67
N PHE A 4 5.26 -8.22 -22.44
CA PHE A 4 3.99 -7.49 -22.28
C PHE A 4 3.99 -6.29 -23.22
N ASP A 5 2.88 -6.07 -23.92
CA ASP A 5 2.66 -4.78 -24.56
C ASP A 5 2.29 -3.71 -23.51
N ASP A 6 2.36 -2.44 -23.92
CA ASP A 6 2.14 -1.30 -23.01
C ASP A 6 0.74 -1.33 -22.36
N ASP A 7 -0.26 -1.89 -23.05
CA ASP A 7 -1.65 -1.95 -22.60
C ASP A 7 -1.84 -3.04 -21.52
N GLU A 8 -1.25 -4.22 -21.71
CA GLU A 8 -1.27 -5.30 -20.72
C GLU A 8 -0.57 -4.87 -19.42
N TRP A 9 0.57 -4.18 -19.53
CA TRP A 9 1.28 -3.66 -18.37
C TRP A 9 0.45 -2.63 -17.60
N ALA A 10 -0.17 -1.68 -18.31
CA ALA A 10 -1.04 -0.67 -17.70
C ALA A 10 -2.26 -1.31 -16.99
N GLU A 11 -2.79 -2.40 -17.52
CA GLU A 11 -3.89 -3.15 -16.89
C GLU A 11 -3.42 -3.80 -15.57
N MET A 12 -2.22 -4.38 -15.53
CA MET A 12 -1.66 -4.96 -14.30
C MET A 12 -1.46 -3.90 -13.22
N GLN A 13 -0.89 -2.74 -13.58
CA GLN A 13 -0.72 -1.61 -12.67
C GLN A 13 -2.08 -1.12 -12.12
N THR A 14 -3.10 -1.05 -12.98
CA THR A 14 -4.46 -0.67 -12.59
C THR A 14 -5.06 -1.66 -11.58
N LYS A 15 -4.92 -2.97 -11.83
CA LYS A 15 -5.39 -4.02 -10.91
C LYS A 15 -4.70 -3.92 -9.55
N TYR A 16 -3.41 -3.64 -9.54
CA TYR A 16 -2.65 -3.44 -8.30
C TYR A 16 -3.13 -2.24 -7.49
N VAL A 17 -3.30 -1.08 -8.15
CA VAL A 17 -3.83 0.14 -7.52
C VAL A 17 -5.22 -0.11 -6.93
N ALA A 18 -6.11 -0.74 -7.71
CA ALA A 18 -7.46 -1.11 -7.26
C ALA A 18 -7.41 -2.05 -6.05
N HIS A 19 -6.51 -3.04 -6.05
CA HIS A 19 -6.35 -3.96 -4.93
C HIS A 19 -5.98 -3.22 -3.63
N ILE A 20 -4.98 -2.33 -3.65
CA ILE A 20 -4.60 -1.55 -2.45
C ILE A 20 -5.78 -0.71 -1.96
N ILE A 21 -6.50 -0.04 -2.86
CA ILE A 21 -7.68 0.76 -2.50
C ILE A 21 -8.73 -0.09 -1.78
N THR A 22 -8.94 -1.33 -2.21
CA THR A 22 -9.90 -2.24 -1.54
C THR A 22 -9.44 -2.70 -0.16
N GLU A 23 -8.15 -2.67 0.13
CA GLU A 23 -7.59 -3.01 1.44
C GLU A 23 -7.64 -1.83 2.44
N ILE A 24 -7.60 -0.58 1.97
CA ILE A 24 -7.59 0.62 2.84
C ILE A 24 -8.66 0.60 3.95
N PRO A 25 -9.93 0.25 3.70
CA PRO A 25 -10.94 0.17 4.77
C PRO A 25 -10.59 -0.84 5.87
N LYS A 26 -10.00 -1.98 5.52
CA LYS A 26 -9.55 -3.00 6.49
C LYS A 26 -8.40 -2.48 7.33
N ILE A 27 -7.47 -1.76 6.72
CA ILE A 27 -6.31 -1.17 7.41
C ILE A 27 -6.74 -0.05 8.35
N LYS A 28 -7.71 0.77 7.96
CA LYS A 28 -8.33 1.75 8.85
C LYS A 28 -9.04 1.10 10.04
N ALA A 29 -9.72 -0.03 9.82
CA ALA A 29 -10.29 -0.79 10.93
C ALA A 29 -9.19 -1.32 11.87
N ALA A 30 -8.09 -1.83 11.33
CA ALA A 30 -6.93 -2.28 12.11
C ALA A 30 -6.26 -1.13 12.91
N LEU A 31 -6.20 0.09 12.36
CA LEU A 31 -5.77 1.28 13.13
C LEU A 31 -6.66 1.50 14.35
N ASN A 32 -7.99 1.51 14.16
CA ASN A 32 -8.94 1.75 15.24
C ASN A 32 -8.87 0.68 16.34
N SER A 33 -8.64 -0.59 15.96
CA SER A 33 -8.50 -1.70 16.91
C SER A 33 -7.07 -1.89 17.44
N LYS A 34 -6.11 -1.06 16.99
CA LYS A 34 -4.67 -1.21 17.27
C LYS A 34 -4.14 -2.62 16.95
N ASP A 35 -4.63 -3.19 15.86
CA ASP A 35 -4.15 -4.48 15.36
C ASP A 35 -2.82 -4.29 14.62
N TYR A 36 -1.74 -4.13 15.39
CA TYR A 36 -0.40 -3.91 14.86
C TYR A 36 0.10 -5.10 14.03
N GLN A 37 -0.39 -6.31 14.27
CA GLN A 37 -0.04 -7.47 13.46
C GLN A 37 -0.62 -7.34 12.05
N ALA A 38 -1.90 -6.99 11.92
CA ALA A 38 -2.52 -6.75 10.62
C ALA A 38 -1.84 -5.59 9.87
N LEU A 39 -1.51 -4.50 10.57
CA LEU A 39 -0.80 -3.35 9.99
C LEU A 39 0.61 -3.70 9.52
N MET A 40 1.35 -4.50 10.29
CA MET A 40 2.67 -5.00 9.92
C MET A 40 2.61 -5.87 8.66
N ILE A 41 1.67 -6.82 8.61
CA ILE A 41 1.52 -7.71 7.45
C ILE A 41 1.16 -6.90 6.21
N PHE A 42 0.25 -5.94 6.33
CA PHE A 42 -0.10 -5.06 5.22
C PHE A 42 1.10 -4.26 4.71
N GLY A 43 1.84 -3.61 5.62
CA GLY A 43 3.06 -2.86 5.28
C GLY A 43 4.09 -3.75 4.57
N HIS A 44 4.32 -4.95 5.08
CA HIS A 44 5.23 -5.93 4.49
C HIS A 44 4.82 -6.33 3.06
N ASN A 45 3.53 -6.57 2.85
CA ASN A 45 3.00 -6.99 1.55
C ASN A 45 3.15 -5.89 0.48
N ILE A 46 2.77 -4.65 0.79
CA ILE A 46 2.88 -3.55 -0.17
C ILE A 46 4.34 -3.10 -0.38
N LYS A 47 5.19 -3.26 0.65
CA LYS A 47 6.65 -3.08 0.51
C LYS A 47 7.23 -4.00 -0.55
N GLY A 48 6.88 -5.30 -0.50
CA GLY A 48 7.39 -6.29 -1.43
C GLY A 48 6.77 -6.20 -2.83
N SER A 49 5.49 -5.83 -2.92
CA SER A 49 4.76 -5.81 -4.19
C SER A 49 4.87 -4.49 -4.95
N GLY A 50 5.05 -3.33 -4.30
CA GLY A 50 5.04 -2.01 -4.95
C GLY A 50 6.04 -1.91 -6.11
N GLY A 51 7.30 -2.25 -5.84
CA GLY A 51 8.36 -2.27 -6.86
C GLY A 51 8.10 -3.25 -8.00
N MET A 52 7.38 -4.37 -7.77
CA MET A 52 7.03 -5.32 -8.85
C MET A 52 6.10 -4.71 -9.89
N TYR A 53 5.33 -3.68 -9.52
CA TYR A 53 4.40 -2.96 -10.39
C TYR A 53 4.90 -1.55 -10.76
N GLY A 54 6.16 -1.22 -10.45
CA GLY A 54 6.75 0.09 -10.75
C GLY A 54 6.30 1.23 -9.81
N PHE A 55 5.85 0.89 -8.60
CA PHE A 55 5.42 1.85 -7.58
C PHE A 55 6.38 1.87 -6.38
N ASP A 56 7.56 2.43 -6.59
CA ASP A 56 8.58 2.55 -5.53
C ASP A 56 8.06 3.37 -4.33
N ASP A 57 7.19 4.35 -4.57
CA ASP A 57 6.56 5.13 -3.51
C ASP A 57 5.65 4.28 -2.62
N ILE A 58 4.96 3.30 -3.18
CA ILE A 58 4.16 2.33 -2.41
C ILE A 58 5.07 1.39 -1.61
N THR A 59 6.22 1.01 -2.17
CA THR A 59 7.23 0.25 -1.45
C THR A 59 7.73 1.01 -0.21
N ASP A 60 8.01 2.31 -0.35
CA ASP A 60 8.42 3.17 0.75
C ASP A 60 7.34 3.31 1.83
N PHE A 61 6.07 3.48 1.44
CA PHE A 61 4.96 3.47 2.40
C PHE A 61 4.85 2.13 3.14
N GLY A 62 5.02 1.02 2.43
CA GLY A 62 5.05 -0.31 3.04
C GLY A 62 6.11 -0.45 4.11
N PHE A 63 7.33 0.01 3.82
CA PHE A 63 8.43 0.03 4.78
C PHE A 63 8.11 0.88 6.02
N LYS A 64 7.59 2.09 5.82
CA LYS A 64 7.21 3.01 6.92
C LYS A 64 6.12 2.39 7.81
N ILE A 65 5.05 1.89 7.20
CA ILE A 65 3.92 1.25 7.92
C ILE A 65 4.39 0.00 8.67
N GLU A 66 5.17 -0.88 8.03
CA GLU A 66 5.70 -2.09 8.68
C GLU A 66 6.57 -1.72 9.90
N THR A 67 7.41 -0.70 9.77
CA THR A 67 8.32 -0.26 10.83
C THR A 67 7.54 0.39 11.98
N SER A 68 6.60 1.29 11.70
CA SER A 68 5.76 1.90 12.73
C SER A 68 4.85 0.89 13.42
N ALA A 69 4.35 -0.12 12.71
CA ALA A 69 3.59 -1.22 13.30
C ALA A 69 4.43 -2.04 14.28
N LYS A 70 5.69 -2.36 13.93
CA LYS A 70 6.63 -3.05 14.84
C LYS A 70 6.99 -2.21 16.07
N ALA A 71 6.98 -0.89 15.94
CA ALA A 71 7.23 0.04 17.03
C ALA A 71 5.96 0.41 17.83
N GLU A 72 4.78 -0.09 17.43
CA GLU A 72 3.47 0.27 17.98
C GLU A 72 3.22 1.80 17.98
N ASP A 73 3.79 2.51 17.00
CA ASP A 73 3.66 3.96 16.85
C ASP A 73 2.39 4.31 16.07
N LEU A 74 1.29 4.42 16.81
CA LEU A 74 -0.03 4.71 16.25
C LEU A 74 -0.08 6.05 15.50
N ASN A 75 0.63 7.08 15.97
CA ASN A 75 0.60 8.41 15.34
C ASN A 75 1.21 8.34 13.94
N SER A 76 2.40 7.74 13.83
CA SER A 76 3.06 7.54 12.53
C SER A 76 2.24 6.61 11.62
N LEU A 77 1.59 5.59 12.18
CA LEU A 77 0.72 4.69 11.41
C LEU A 77 -0.48 5.43 10.81
N GLU A 78 -1.16 6.26 11.59
CA GLU A 78 -2.29 7.08 11.10
C GLU A 78 -1.86 8.05 10.01
N GLU A 79 -0.71 8.70 10.18
CA GLU A 79 -0.11 9.60 9.19
C GLU A 79 0.18 8.86 7.88
N PHE A 80 0.98 7.78 7.93
CA PHE A 80 1.42 7.07 6.73
C PHE A 80 0.28 6.35 6.01
N VAL A 81 -0.71 5.80 6.73
CA VAL A 81 -1.89 5.21 6.09
C VAL A 81 -2.74 6.27 5.40
N GLY A 82 -2.87 7.47 6.00
CA GLY A 82 -3.56 8.60 5.37
C GLY A 82 -2.83 9.11 4.12
N GLU A 83 -1.50 9.21 4.17
CA GLU A 83 -0.68 9.58 3.02
C GLU A 83 -0.75 8.54 1.90
N LEU A 84 -0.68 7.25 2.24
CA LEU A 84 -0.83 6.15 1.29
C LEU A 84 -2.20 6.20 0.61
N GLU A 85 -3.29 6.38 1.37
CA GLU A 85 -4.64 6.49 0.81
C GLU A 85 -4.75 7.66 -0.18
N LYS A 86 -4.19 8.82 0.16
CA LYS A 86 -4.18 9.97 -0.74
C LYS A 86 -3.37 9.69 -2.00
N ASN A 87 -2.18 9.12 -1.84
CA ASN A 87 -1.28 8.78 -2.94
C ASN A 87 -1.92 7.76 -3.90
N ILE A 88 -2.49 6.67 -3.38
CA ILE A 88 -3.08 5.61 -4.20
C ILE A 88 -4.35 6.08 -4.92
N ASN A 89 -5.17 6.91 -4.27
CA ASN A 89 -6.37 7.47 -4.91
C ASN A 89 -6.02 8.42 -6.06
N ALA A 90 -4.89 9.14 -5.98
CA ALA A 90 -4.41 9.98 -7.08
C ALA A 90 -3.93 9.17 -8.30
N LYS A 91 -3.63 7.87 -8.13
CA LYS A 91 -3.23 6.94 -9.19
C LYS A 91 -4.41 6.19 -9.83
N LYS A 92 -5.65 6.44 -9.40
CA LYS A 92 -6.84 5.84 -10.03
C LYS A 92 -6.92 6.27 -11.50
N PRO A 93 -7.13 5.33 -12.45
CA PRO A 93 -7.47 5.70 -13.81
C PRO A 93 -8.80 6.45 -13.83
N LYS A 94 -8.92 7.43 -14.73
CA LYS A 94 -10.15 8.22 -14.95
C LYS A 94 -11.23 7.38 -15.62
#